data_AF-A0A0D2NCI6-F1
#
_entry.id   AF-A0A0D2NCI6-F1
#
_cell.length_a   1.000
_cell.length_b   1.000
_cell.length_c   1.000
_cell.angle_alpha   90.00
_cell.angle_beta   90.00
_cell.angle_gamma   90.00
#
_symmetry.space_group_name_H-M   'P 1'
#
loop_
_entity.id
_entity.type
_entity.pdbx_description
1 polymer ?
#
loop_
_entity_poly.entity_id
_entity_poly.type
_entity_poly.pdbx_seq_one_letter_code
_entity_poly.pdbx_strand_id
1 'polypeptide(L)'
;MLQKRPQDLARVHDQVLKACWDAVRRFEKTHASSIIDFNFQPGALVLVRNSRADKDMSKHRPRYLGPMFVVRRTEGGSYILAELNGAISRLRFGASRLLPYAPRDLKAVPVTSITGLSPDELDAATMEPPASL
;
A
#
# COMPACT_ATOMS: atom_id res chain seq x y z
N MET A 1 35.15 29.21 13.88
CA MET A 1 33.80 28.73 14.29
C MET A 1 32.77 29.35 13.36
N LEU A 2 31.90 28.56 12.73
CA LEU A 2 30.85 29.06 11.84
C LEU A 2 29.77 29.77 12.67
N GLN A 3 29.65 31.09 12.53
CA GLN A 3 28.66 31.87 13.29
C GLN A 3 27.25 31.56 12.78
N LYS A 4 26.37 31.03 13.65
CA LYS A 4 24.96 30.75 13.36
C LYS A 4 24.13 32.04 13.31
N ARG A 5 24.35 32.87 12.30
CA ARG A 5 23.55 34.09 12.13
C ARG A 5 22.12 33.71 11.72
N PRO A 6 21.08 34.27 12.37
CA PRO A 6 19.70 33.87 12.13
C PRO A 6 19.26 34.13 10.68
N GLN A 7 19.80 35.17 10.04
CA GLN A 7 19.55 35.49 8.63
C GLN A 7 20.10 34.41 7.68
N ASP A 8 21.30 33.90 7.96
CA ASP A 8 21.90 32.84 7.16
C ASP A 8 21.14 31.51 7.33
N LEU A 9 20.64 31.23 8.54
CA LEU A 9 19.80 30.05 8.81
C LEU A 9 18.46 30.12 8.04
N ALA A 10 17.79 31.27 8.05
CA ALA A 10 16.55 31.47 7.29
C ALA A 10 16.79 31.29 5.78
N ARG A 11 17.88 31.86 5.27
CA ARG A 11 18.25 31.71 3.86
C ARG A 11 18.50 30.25 3.45
N VAL A 12 19.21 29.49 4.29
CA VAL A 12 19.46 28.06 4.04
C VAL A 12 18.16 27.26 4.12
N HIS A 13 17.31 27.54 5.10
CA HIS A 13 16.00 26.91 5.23
C HIS A 13 15.16 27.07 3.96
N ASP A 14 15.05 28.29 3.43
CA ASP A 14 14.24 28.56 2.24
C ASP A 14 14.83 27.91 0.99
N GLN A 15 16.17 27.87 0.88
CA GLN A 15 16.85 27.17 -0.21
C GLN A 15 16.61 25.66 -0.15
N VAL A 16 16.68 25.05 1.03
CA VAL A 16 16.41 23.63 1.23
C VAL A 16 14.96 23.31 0.90
N LEU A 17 14.01 24.12 1.39
CA LEU A 17 12.59 23.95 1.05
C LEU A 17 12.35 24.02 -0.45
N LYS A 18 12.91 25.03 -1.12
CA LYS A 18 12.81 25.16 -2.57
C LYS A 18 13.38 23.93 -3.28
N ALA A 19 14.57 23.48 -2.87
CA ALA A 19 15.21 22.30 -3.44
C ALA A 19 14.40 21.01 -3.21
N CYS A 20 13.80 20.84 -2.04
CA CYS A 20 12.89 19.74 -1.74
C CYS A 20 11.69 19.73 -2.69
N TRP A 21 11.02 20.89 -2.87
CA TRP A 21 9.89 20.99 -3.80
C TRP A 21 10.29 20.76 -5.26
N ASP A 22 11.46 21.25 -5.68
CA ASP A 22 11.99 20.99 -7.02
C ASP A 22 12.37 19.52 -7.22
N ALA A 23 12.81 18.83 -6.17
CA ALA A 23 13.07 17.39 -6.21
C ALA A 23 11.77 16.59 -6.33
N VAL A 24 10.71 16.94 -5.57
CA VAL A 24 9.38 16.32 -5.68
C VAL A 24 8.84 16.48 -7.10
N ARG A 25 8.81 17.71 -7.65
CA ARG A 25 8.33 17.97 -9.01
C ARG A 25 9.11 17.19 -10.07
N ARG A 26 10.44 17.11 -9.94
CA ARG A 26 11.27 16.31 -10.86
C ARG A 26 10.99 14.82 -10.76
N PHE A 27 10.76 14.32 -9.54
CA PHE A 27 10.43 12.92 -9.31
C PHE A 27 9.08 12.57 -9.95
N GLU A 28 8.04 13.38 -9.71
CA GLU A 28 6.72 13.24 -10.30
C GLU A 28 6.79 13.26 -11.83
N LYS A 29 7.49 14.24 -12.42
CA LYS A 29 7.64 14.34 -13.87
C LYS A 29 8.35 13.11 -14.46
N THR A 30 9.40 12.64 -13.81
CA THR A 30 10.20 11.49 -14.30
C THR A 30 9.43 10.18 -14.18
N HIS A 31 8.61 10.02 -13.13
CA HIS A 31 7.90 8.78 -12.82
C HIS A 31 6.40 8.87 -13.07
N ALA A 32 5.92 9.87 -13.82
CA ALA A 32 4.49 10.09 -14.07
C ALA A 32 3.79 8.86 -14.66
N SER A 33 4.52 8.04 -15.42
CA SER A 33 4.00 6.79 -16.01
C SER A 33 3.99 5.59 -15.05
N SER A 34 4.73 5.67 -13.95
CA SER A 34 4.94 4.57 -12.99
C SER A 34 4.19 4.80 -11.67
N ILE A 35 3.95 6.07 -11.30
CA ILE A 35 3.12 6.43 -10.15
C ILE A 35 1.66 6.20 -10.54
N ILE A 36 1.19 4.97 -10.32
CA ILE A 36 -0.20 4.57 -10.56
C ILE A 36 -0.85 4.36 -9.20
N ASP A 37 -1.90 5.13 -8.91
CA ASP A 37 -2.76 4.89 -7.75
C ASP A 37 -3.90 3.94 -8.14
N PHE A 38 -3.84 2.71 -7.66
CA PHE A 38 -4.87 1.71 -7.91
C PHE A 38 -5.93 1.76 -6.83
N ASN A 39 -7.19 2.02 -7.22
CA ASN A 39 -8.32 1.96 -6.30
C ASN A 39 -9.02 0.58 -6.36
N PHE A 40 -8.42 -0.42 -5.72
CA PHE A 40 -8.98 -1.78 -5.70
C PHE A 40 -10.29 -1.83 -4.90
N GLN A 41 -11.32 -2.43 -5.51
CA GLN A 41 -12.61 -2.67 -4.86
C GLN A 41 -12.57 -3.98 -4.05
N PRO A 42 -13.42 -4.13 -3.02
CA PRO A 42 -13.67 -5.42 -2.39
C PRO A 42 -13.93 -6.53 -3.41
N GLY A 43 -13.30 -7.69 -3.24
CA GLY A 43 -13.37 -8.83 -4.15
C GLY A 43 -12.37 -8.79 -5.32
N ALA A 44 -11.65 -7.68 -5.51
CA ALA A 44 -10.58 -7.62 -6.51
C ALA A 44 -9.43 -8.55 -6.13
N LEU A 45 -8.79 -9.16 -7.14
CA LEU A 45 -7.60 -9.98 -6.97
C LEU A 45 -6.34 -9.14 -7.14
N VAL A 46 -5.42 -9.24 -6.18
CA VAL A 46 -4.19 -8.45 -6.15
C VAL A 46 -2.98 -9.31 -5.86
N LEU A 47 -1.83 -8.92 -6.40
CA LEU A 47 -0.52 -9.41 -6.00
C LEU A 47 0.08 -8.47 -4.97
N VAL A 48 0.77 -9.05 -3.98
CA VAL A 48 1.44 -8.27 -2.94
C VAL A 48 2.94 -8.30 -3.14
N ARG A 49 3.56 -7.14 -3.33
CA ARG A 49 5.02 -7.01 -3.40
C ARG A 49 5.67 -7.42 -2.08
N ASN A 50 6.62 -8.35 -2.17
CA ASN A 50 7.41 -8.83 -1.05
C ASN A 50 8.61 -7.91 -0.80
N SER A 51 8.40 -6.86 -0.01
CA SER A 51 9.44 -5.84 0.27
C SER A 51 10.69 -6.39 0.95
N ARG A 52 10.59 -7.54 1.64
CA ARG A 52 11.75 -8.22 2.23
C ARG A 52 12.62 -8.88 1.16
N ALA A 53 12.01 -9.38 0.09
CA ALA A 53 12.73 -9.97 -1.04
C ALA A 53 13.41 -8.90 -1.91
N ASP A 54 12.93 -7.65 -1.92
CA ASP A 54 13.56 -6.57 -2.68
C ASP A 54 14.98 -6.23 -2.20
N LYS A 55 15.24 -6.38 -0.89
CA LYS A 55 16.55 -6.09 -0.27
C LYS A 55 17.47 -7.30 -0.22
N ASP A 56 16.96 -8.46 -0.59
CA ASP A 56 17.69 -9.71 -0.51
C ASP A 56 18.44 -9.96 -1.82
N MET A 57 19.68 -10.46 -1.74
CA MET A 57 20.49 -10.81 -2.91
C MET A 57 20.12 -12.18 -3.50
N SER A 58 19.22 -12.92 -2.85
CA SER A 58 18.75 -14.22 -3.31
C SER A 58 17.75 -14.11 -4.47
N LYS A 59 18.16 -14.58 -5.66
CA LYS A 59 17.30 -14.61 -6.87
C LYS A 59 16.10 -15.55 -6.79
N HIS A 60 16.09 -16.51 -5.85
CA HIS A 60 15.09 -17.58 -5.77
C HIS A 60 13.85 -17.21 -4.96
N ARG A 61 13.84 -16.08 -4.25
CA ARG A 61 12.67 -15.67 -3.45
C ARG A 61 11.59 -15.07 -4.35
N PRO A 62 10.30 -15.37 -4.09
CA PRO A 62 9.21 -14.79 -4.85
C PRO A 62 9.15 -13.27 -4.62
N ARG A 63 9.19 -12.50 -5.71
CA ARG A 63 9.07 -11.02 -5.69
C ARG A 63 7.67 -10.56 -5.30
N TYR A 64 6.67 -11.35 -5.67
CA TYR A 64 5.28 -11.11 -5.34
C TYR A 64 4.74 -12.33 -4.59
N LEU A 65 4.02 -12.06 -3.50
CA LEU A 65 3.19 -13.05 -2.83
C LEU A 65 1.92 -13.21 -3.66
N GLY A 66 1.34 -14.40 -3.57
CA GLY A 66 0.31 -14.90 -4.47
C GLY A 66 -0.92 -13.99 -4.62
N PRO A 67 -1.85 -14.41 -5.48
CA PRO A 67 -3.11 -13.71 -5.62
C PRO A 67 -3.88 -13.73 -4.29
N MET A 68 -4.24 -12.55 -3.81
CA MET A 68 -5.06 -12.33 -2.62
C MET A 68 -6.30 -11.53 -2.99
N PHE A 69 -7.38 -11.74 -2.25
CA PHE A 69 -8.61 -10.97 -2.39
C PHE A 69 -8.56 -9.71 -1.55
N VAL A 70 -9.02 -8.60 -2.11
CA VAL A 70 -9.25 -7.38 -1.34
C VAL A 70 -10.52 -7.56 -0.51
N VAL A 71 -10.38 -7.47 0.80
CA VAL A 71 -11.53 -7.47 1.72
C VAL A 71 -12.11 -6.07 1.75
N ARG A 72 -11.28 -5.07 2.11
CA ARG A 72 -11.66 -3.65 2.09
C ARG A 72 -10.44 -2.73 2.11
N ARG A 73 -10.68 -1.47 1.73
CA ARG A 73 -9.75 -0.35 1.93
C ARG A 73 -10.08 0.34 3.26
N THR A 74 -9.06 0.63 4.05
CA THR A 74 -9.16 1.38 5.30
C THR A 74 -9.14 2.89 5.03
N GLU A 75 -9.62 3.72 5.95
CA GLU A 75 -9.57 5.19 5.84
C GLU A 75 -8.14 5.72 5.60
N GLY A 76 -7.13 5.12 6.23
CA GLY A 76 -5.72 5.46 6.01
C GLY A 76 -5.12 4.98 4.68
N GLY A 77 -5.94 4.52 3.74
CA GLY A 77 -5.51 4.10 2.40
C GLY A 77 -4.79 2.75 2.32
N SER A 78 -4.65 2.04 3.43
CA SER A 78 -4.19 0.65 3.45
C SER A 78 -5.30 -0.33 3.08
N TYR A 79 -4.91 -1.56 2.73
CA TYR A 79 -5.81 -2.62 2.32
C TYR A 79 -5.69 -3.81 3.24
N ILE A 80 -6.84 -4.43 3.49
CA ILE A 80 -6.93 -5.69 4.21
C ILE A 80 -7.26 -6.76 3.18
N LEU A 81 -6.48 -7.84 3.21
CA LEU A 81 -6.50 -8.86 2.19
C LEU A 81 -6.84 -10.21 2.81
N ALA A 82 -7.44 -11.09 2.01
CA ALA A 82 -7.64 -12.48 2.34
C ALA A 82 -6.91 -13.37 1.34
N GLU A 83 -6.41 -14.51 1.80
CA GLU A 83 -5.92 -15.57 0.93
C GLU A 83 -7.08 -16.23 0.18
N LEU A 84 -6.77 -17.00 -0.86
CA LEU A 84 -7.79 -17.66 -1.70
C LEU A 84 -8.66 -18.67 -0.94
N ASN A 85 -8.17 -19.16 0.21
CA ASN A 85 -8.89 -20.06 1.10
C ASN A 85 -9.85 -19.33 2.07
N GLY A 86 -9.98 -17.99 1.95
CA GLY A 86 -10.82 -17.19 2.84
C GLY A 86 -10.13 -16.70 4.11
N ALA A 87 -8.88 -17.10 4.39
CA ALA A 87 -8.16 -16.66 5.56
C ALA A 87 -7.80 -15.17 5.46
N ILE A 88 -8.33 -14.36 6.37
CA ILE A 88 -8.07 -12.93 6.42
C ILE A 88 -6.67 -12.68 6.98
N SER A 89 -5.88 -11.87 6.28
CA SER A 89 -4.57 -11.46 6.75
C SER A 89 -4.69 -10.50 7.91
N ARG A 90 -3.96 -10.79 8.99
CA ARG A 90 -3.80 -9.87 10.13
C ARG A 90 -2.97 -8.62 9.77
N LEU A 91 -2.22 -8.67 8.67
CA LEU A 91 -1.40 -7.56 8.21
C LEU A 91 -2.20 -6.62 7.31
N ARG A 92 -1.89 -5.33 7.40
CA ARG A 92 -2.38 -4.31 6.46
C ARG A 92 -1.33 -4.05 5.40
N PHE A 93 -1.79 -3.87 4.16
CA PHE A 93 -0.92 -3.67 3.00
C PHE A 93 -1.11 -2.28 2.44
N GLY A 94 -0.02 -1.51 2.31
CA GLY A 94 -0.08 -0.20 1.66
C GLY A 94 -0.36 -0.34 0.16
N ALA A 95 -1.09 0.62 -0.41
CA ALA A 95 -1.45 0.64 -1.84
C ALA A 95 -0.23 0.49 -2.76
N SER A 96 0.91 1.10 -2.42
CA SER A 96 2.17 1.03 -3.19
C SER A 96 2.77 -0.38 -3.32
N ARG A 97 2.29 -1.34 -2.53
CA ARG A 97 2.73 -2.75 -2.59
C ARG A 97 1.78 -3.62 -3.40
N LEU A 98 0.61 -3.12 -3.79
CA LEU A 98 -0.40 -3.91 -4.46
C LEU A 98 -0.34 -3.71 -5.97
N LEU A 99 -0.46 -4.81 -6.71
CA LEU A 99 -0.61 -4.79 -8.15
C LEU A 99 -1.88 -5.55 -8.54
N PRO A 100 -2.60 -5.12 -9.59
CA PRO A 100 -3.74 -5.87 -10.09
C PRO A 100 -3.29 -7.26 -10.55
N TYR A 101 -4.03 -8.29 -10.15
CA TYR A 101 -3.90 -9.62 -10.73
C TYR A 101 -5.05 -9.85 -11.70
N ALA A 102 -4.73 -10.02 -12.98
CA ALA A 102 -5.69 -10.39 -14.00
C ALA A 102 -5.67 -11.93 -14.19
N PRO A 103 -6.63 -12.68 -13.61
CA PRO A 103 -6.75 -14.11 -13.90
C PRO A 103 -7.10 -14.31 -15.37
N ARG A 104 -6.70 -15.45 -15.94
CA ARG A 104 -7.02 -15.80 -17.33
C ARG A 104 -8.53 -15.91 -17.57
N ASP A 105 -9.26 -16.39 -16.56
CA ASP A 105 -10.72 -16.47 -16.54
C ASP A 105 -11.28 -15.58 -15.42
N LEU A 106 -11.97 -14.51 -15.80
CA LEU A 106 -12.51 -13.54 -14.85
C LEU A 106 -13.90 -14.01 -14.38
N LYS A 107 -13.96 -14.65 -13.21
CA LYS A 107 -15.22 -14.82 -12.47
C LYS A 107 -15.19 -13.89 -11.27
N ALA A 108 -16.10 -12.92 -11.25
CA ALA A 108 -16.30 -12.08 -10.07
C ALA A 108 -16.84 -12.97 -8.94
N VAL A 109 -16.07 -13.09 -7.86
CA VAL A 109 -16.49 -13.85 -6.68
C VAL A 109 -16.74 -12.86 -5.54
N PRO A 110 -17.93 -12.86 -4.92
CA PRO A 110 -18.21 -11.98 -3.80
C PRO A 110 -17.35 -12.37 -2.59
N VAL A 111 -16.87 -11.35 -1.85
CA VAL A 111 -15.96 -11.53 -0.71
C VAL A 111 -16.55 -12.45 0.36
N THR A 112 -17.85 -12.33 0.63
CA THR A 112 -18.58 -13.15 1.60
C THR A 112 -18.59 -14.63 1.23
N SER A 113 -18.62 -14.97 -0.07
CA SER A 113 -18.50 -16.37 -0.51
C SER A 113 -17.10 -16.94 -0.34
N ILE A 114 -16.07 -16.09 -0.30
CA ILE A 114 -14.68 -16.51 -0.15
C ILE A 114 -14.34 -16.69 1.33
N THR A 115 -14.68 -15.71 2.17
CA THR A 115 -14.38 -15.74 3.61
C THR A 115 -15.34 -16.62 4.38
N GLY A 116 -16.53 -16.91 3.83
CA GLY A 116 -17.61 -17.59 4.53
C GLY A 116 -18.22 -16.75 5.66
N LEU A 117 -17.87 -15.46 5.74
CA LEU A 117 -18.33 -14.53 6.76
C LEU A 117 -19.43 -13.63 6.22
N SER A 118 -20.41 -13.33 7.07
CA SER A 118 -21.37 -12.27 6.80
C SER A 118 -20.68 -10.89 6.79
N PRO A 119 -21.28 -9.87 6.16
CA PRO A 119 -20.72 -8.51 6.16
C PRO A 119 -20.41 -7.98 7.56
N ASP A 120 -21.31 -8.24 8.53
CA ASP A 120 -21.16 -7.76 9.91
C ASP A 120 -19.99 -8.44 10.64
N GLU A 121 -19.79 -9.75 10.41
CA GLU A 121 -18.65 -10.50 10.94
C GLU A 121 -17.33 -10.07 10.31
N LEU A 122 -17.36 -9.73 9.02
CA LEU A 122 -16.21 -9.21 8.29
C LEU A 122 -15.80 -7.85 8.86
N ASP A 123 -16.76 -7.00 9.17
CA ASP A 123 -16.51 -5.72 9.83
C ASP A 123 -15.95 -5.95 11.22
N ALA A 124 -16.56 -6.81 12.05
CA ALA A 124 -16.07 -7.12 13.39
C ALA A 124 -14.63 -7.69 13.39
N ALA A 125 -14.31 -8.58 12.45
CA ALA A 125 -12.97 -9.16 12.31
C ALA A 125 -11.92 -8.15 11.84
N THR A 126 -12.36 -7.04 11.24
CA THR A 126 -11.51 -6.07 10.57
C THR A 126 -11.48 -4.70 11.26
N MET A 127 -12.38 -4.46 12.22
CA MET A 127 -12.38 -3.26 13.05
C MET A 127 -11.21 -3.27 14.03
N GLU A 128 -10.59 -2.11 14.22
CA GLU A 128 -9.66 -1.91 15.32
C GLU A 128 -10.45 -1.72 16.62
N PRO A 129 -9.96 -2.22 17.77
CA PRO A 129 -10.46 -1.75 19.05
C PRO A 129 -10.29 -0.22 19.10
N PRO A 130 -11.26 0.52 19.66
CA PRO A 130 -11.18 1.98 19.72
C PRO A 130 -9.85 2.37 20.36
N ALA A 131 -9.13 3.30 19.71
CA ALA A 131 -7.89 3.84 20.25
C ALA A 131 -8.18 4.40 21.65
N SER A 132 -7.62 3.76 22.67
CA SER A 132 -7.66 4.25 24.04
C SER A 132 -7.03 5.64 24.07
N LEU A 133 -7.84 6.66 24.35
CA LEU A 133 -7.40 8.03 24.63
C LEU A 133 -6.58 8.09 25.92
#